data_AF-A0A7R9Y6K9-F1
#
_entry.id   AF-A0A7R9Y6K9-F1
#
_cell.length_a   1.000
_cell.length_b   1.000
_cell.length_c   1.000
_cell.angle_alpha   90.00
_cell.angle_beta   90.00
_cell.angle_gamma   90.00
#
_symmetry.space_group_name_H-M   'P 1'
#
loop_
_entity.id
_entity.type
_entity.pdbx_description
1 polymer ?
#
loop_
_entity_poly.entity_id
_entity_poly.type
_entity_poly.pdbx_seq_one_letter_code
_entity_poly.pdbx_strand_id
1 'polypeptide(L)'
;DGDADSLNANQKVSWVEKDAAKWEGYKPKIEMNYDLKFGFLLTVYLQVSRRASKPAKLRPETLKMRFFTELQEAGIMAPDDAAEVIDNTRRRQTRDDEMVSVEDATVFLKVRVPGERHYREIPFGRQSYLELREEIAHKFECKPVHVVQVFKEPDILIADDDDVSRLKPGTILEVNIKNYKGVEK
;
A
#
# COMPACT_ATOMS: atom_id res chain seq x y z
N ASP A 1 -6.27 -49.09 -18.29
CA ASP A 1 -6.69 -47.92 -17.50
C ASP A 1 -5.52 -47.08 -17.11
N GLY A 2 -5.28 -46.01 -17.86
CA GLY A 2 -4.17 -45.10 -17.62
C GLY A 2 -4.30 -43.86 -18.48
N ASP A 3 -5.22 -42.97 -18.11
CA ASP A 3 -5.38 -41.65 -18.73
C ASP A 3 -6.12 -40.68 -17.78
N ALA A 4 -5.64 -40.57 -16.53
CA ALA A 4 -6.20 -39.65 -15.54
C ALA A 4 -5.25 -38.48 -15.18
N ASP A 5 -4.10 -38.34 -15.87
CA ASP A 5 -3.08 -37.33 -15.53
C ASP A 5 -3.04 -36.12 -16.50
N SER A 6 -3.92 -36.07 -17.51
CA SER A 6 -3.85 -35.04 -18.57
C SER A 6 -4.66 -33.75 -18.31
N LEU A 7 -5.09 -33.47 -17.08
CA LEU A 7 -5.99 -32.33 -16.79
C LEU A 7 -5.62 -31.44 -15.59
N ASN A 8 -4.42 -31.54 -15.02
CA ASN A 8 -3.97 -30.56 -14.03
C ASN A 8 -3.33 -29.35 -14.73
N ALA A 9 -4.17 -28.44 -15.22
CA ALA A 9 -3.74 -27.13 -15.74
C ALA A 9 -3.31 -26.13 -14.65
N ASN A 10 -3.31 -26.58 -13.38
CA ASN A 10 -2.90 -25.77 -12.25
C ASN A 10 -1.37 -25.72 -12.17
N GLN A 11 -0.81 -24.53 -12.30
CA GLN A 11 0.61 -24.30 -12.12
C GLN A 11 0.87 -23.60 -10.79
N LYS A 12 1.89 -24.12 -10.09
CA LYS A 12 2.39 -23.57 -8.84
C LYS A 12 3.74 -22.89 -9.08
N VAL A 13 3.87 -21.64 -8.65
CA VAL A 13 5.12 -20.89 -8.69
C VAL A 13 5.43 -20.35 -7.30
N SER A 14 6.69 -20.42 -6.87
CA SER A 14 7.12 -19.82 -5.62
C SER A 14 8.47 -19.13 -5.77
N TRP A 15 8.59 -17.96 -5.15
CA TRP A 15 9.85 -17.22 -5.09
C TRP A 15 9.98 -16.51 -3.75
N VAL A 16 11.19 -16.04 -3.46
CA VAL A 16 11.45 -15.11 -2.35
C VAL A 16 11.67 -13.75 -2.95
N GLU A 17 10.86 -12.78 -2.52
CA GLU A 17 10.94 -11.43 -3.03
C GLU A 17 12.20 -10.73 -2.50
N LYS A 18 12.90 -10.06 -3.41
CA LYS A 18 14.23 -9.50 -3.17
C LYS A 18 14.19 -8.00 -2.96
N ASP A 19 13.14 -7.33 -3.42
CA ASP A 19 12.99 -5.89 -3.27
C ASP A 19 12.68 -5.52 -1.81
N ALA A 20 13.74 -5.20 -1.07
CA ALA A 20 13.62 -4.79 0.32
C ALA A 20 12.90 -3.44 0.49
N ALA A 21 12.96 -2.53 -0.48
CA ALA A 21 12.27 -1.24 -0.37
C ALA A 21 10.76 -1.43 -0.46
N LYS A 22 10.31 -2.25 -1.41
CA LYS A 22 8.90 -2.60 -1.62
C LYS A 22 8.23 -3.25 -0.41
N TRP A 23 8.98 -4.03 0.36
CA TRP A 23 8.46 -4.76 1.53
C TRP A 23 9.05 -4.29 2.86
N GLU A 24 9.43 -3.01 2.98
CA GLU A 24 9.91 -2.40 4.25
C GLU A 24 11.02 -3.19 4.96
N GLY A 25 11.92 -3.78 4.18
CA GLY A 25 13.05 -4.58 4.66
C GLY A 25 12.71 -6.06 4.87
N TYR A 26 11.45 -6.46 4.72
CA TYR A 26 11.05 -7.87 4.74
C TYR A 26 11.38 -8.55 3.41
N LYS A 27 11.56 -9.88 3.48
CA LYS A 27 11.78 -10.75 2.31
C LYS A 27 10.67 -11.78 2.26
N PRO A 28 9.47 -11.42 1.80
CA PRO A 28 8.35 -12.36 1.80
C PRO A 28 8.65 -13.52 0.86
N LYS A 29 8.30 -14.73 1.31
CA LYS A 29 8.15 -15.87 0.43
C LYS A 29 6.75 -15.81 -0.15
N ILE A 30 6.66 -15.78 -1.47
CA ILE A 30 5.41 -15.73 -2.21
C ILE A 30 5.23 -17.08 -2.91
N GLU A 31 4.01 -17.61 -2.85
CA GLU A 31 3.61 -18.82 -3.54
C GLU A 31 2.25 -18.55 -4.21
N MET A 32 2.17 -18.80 -5.51
CA MET A 32 0.98 -18.60 -6.32
C MET A 32 0.57 -19.91 -6.98
N ASN A 33 -0.73 -20.20 -6.93
CA ASN A 33 -1.37 -21.24 -7.73
C ASN A 33 -2.30 -20.56 -8.72
N TYR A 34 -2.15 -20.86 -10.01
CA TYR A 34 -3.03 -20.36 -11.06
C TYR A 34 -3.41 -21.46 -12.04
N ASP A 35 -4.58 -21.32 -12.62
CA ASP A 35 -5.09 -22.19 -13.67
C ASP A 35 -4.67 -21.62 -15.03
N LEU A 36 -3.76 -22.31 -15.72
CA LEU A 36 -3.29 -21.92 -17.05
C LEU A 36 -4.36 -22.04 -18.13
N LYS A 37 -5.31 -22.97 -17.96
CA LYS A 37 -6.33 -23.26 -18.98
C LYS A 37 -7.35 -22.14 -19.05
N PHE A 38 -7.69 -21.55 -17.91
CA PHE A 38 -8.69 -20.47 -17.83
C PHE A 38 -8.10 -19.10 -17.46
N GLY A 39 -6.80 -19.03 -17.16
CA GLY A 39 -6.12 -17.77 -16.84
C GLY A 39 -6.49 -17.22 -15.46
N PHE A 40 -6.93 -18.06 -14.53
CA PHE A 40 -7.37 -17.63 -13.21
C PHE A 40 -6.27 -17.77 -12.16
N LEU A 41 -6.05 -16.71 -11.38
CA LEU A 41 -5.29 -16.81 -10.15
C LEU A 41 -6.16 -17.46 -9.07
N LEU A 42 -5.77 -18.66 -8.61
CA LEU A 42 -6.57 -19.43 -7.65
C LEU A 42 -6.25 -19.07 -6.21
N THR A 43 -4.97 -19.01 -5.86
CA THR A 43 -4.53 -18.80 -4.48
C THR A 43 -3.15 -18.18 -4.42
N VAL A 44 -2.96 -17.28 -3.46
CA VAL A 44 -1.66 -16.69 -3.16
C VAL A 44 -1.38 -16.81 -1.68
N TYR A 45 -0.20 -17.33 -1.36
CA TYR A 45 0.31 -17.42 -0.01
C TYR A 45 1.52 -16.49 0.12
N LEU A 46 1.38 -15.46 0.95
CA LEU A 46 2.47 -14.56 1.32
C LEU A 46 2.91 -14.87 2.75
N GLN A 47 4.18 -15.26 2.90
CA GLN A 47 4.78 -15.52 4.19
C GLN A 47 5.90 -14.53 4.49
N VAL A 48 5.74 -13.76 5.57
CA VAL A 48 6.77 -12.87 6.09
C VAL A 48 7.38 -13.48 7.35
N SER A 49 8.66 -13.86 7.28
CA SER A 49 9.41 -14.36 8.46
C SER A 49 9.92 -13.19 9.31
N ARG A 50 9.71 -13.25 10.63
CA ARG A 50 10.05 -12.18 11.58
C ARG A 50 10.83 -12.70 12.80
N ARG A 51 11.58 -11.81 13.45
CA ARG A 51 12.07 -12.05 14.82
C ARG A 51 10.94 -11.81 15.79
N ALA A 52 10.68 -12.75 16.71
CA ALA A 52 9.61 -12.67 17.70
C ALA A 52 9.66 -11.39 18.57
N SER A 53 10.85 -10.80 18.73
CA SER A 53 11.08 -9.63 19.57
C SER A 53 10.72 -8.27 18.95
N LYS A 54 10.28 -8.22 17.69
CA LYS A 54 9.82 -6.97 17.04
C LYS A 54 8.47 -7.21 16.35
N PRO A 55 7.42 -6.41 16.65
CA PRO A 55 6.16 -6.51 15.93
C PRO A 55 6.39 -6.22 14.44
N ALA A 56 5.64 -6.92 13.59
CA ALA A 56 5.69 -6.66 12.15
C ALA A 56 5.10 -5.28 11.86
N LYS A 57 5.80 -4.46 11.09
CA LYS A 57 5.26 -3.18 10.60
C LYS A 57 4.14 -3.47 9.59
N LEU A 58 4.46 -4.28 8.59
CA LEU A 58 3.49 -4.78 7.62
C LEU A 58 2.41 -5.69 8.21
N ARG A 59 1.16 -5.22 8.15
CA ARG A 59 -0.05 -5.99 8.47
C ARG A 59 -0.47 -6.90 7.31
N PRO A 60 -1.12 -8.04 7.56
CA PRO A 60 -1.64 -8.94 6.52
C PRO A 60 -2.50 -8.24 5.47
N GLU A 61 -3.33 -7.28 5.88
CA GLU A 61 -4.21 -6.52 5.01
C GLU A 61 -3.40 -5.59 4.08
N THR A 62 -2.32 -5.00 4.60
CA THR A 62 -1.38 -4.19 3.82
C THR A 62 -0.62 -5.05 2.80
N LEU A 63 -0.18 -6.26 3.17
CA LEU A 63 0.38 -7.24 2.22
C LEU A 63 -0.62 -7.51 1.08
N LYS A 64 -1.88 -7.76 1.45
CA LYS A 64 -2.95 -8.09 0.51
C LYS A 64 -3.21 -6.95 -0.45
N MET A 65 -3.41 -5.72 0.05
CA MET A 65 -3.64 -4.55 -0.81
C MET A 65 -2.47 -4.31 -1.77
N ARG A 66 -1.22 -4.34 -1.27
CA ARG A 66 -0.03 -4.17 -2.14
C ARG A 66 0.02 -5.21 -3.26
N PHE A 67 -0.26 -6.47 -2.93
CA PHE A 67 -0.27 -7.53 -3.91
C PHE A 67 -1.31 -7.29 -5.04
N PHE A 68 -2.54 -6.90 -4.70
CA PHE A 68 -3.57 -6.65 -5.72
C PHE A 68 -3.33 -5.37 -6.52
N THR A 69 -2.78 -4.32 -5.90
CA THR A 69 -2.34 -3.11 -6.63
C THR A 69 -1.30 -3.46 -7.68
N GLU A 70 -0.36 -4.37 -7.40
CA GLU A 70 0.62 -4.77 -8.40
C GLU A 70 0.04 -5.60 -9.54
N LEU A 71 -0.93 -6.46 -9.26
CA LEU A 71 -1.63 -7.18 -10.33
C LEU A 71 -2.37 -6.19 -11.26
N GLN A 72 -2.95 -5.13 -10.69
CA GLN A 72 -3.55 -4.05 -11.47
C GLN A 72 -2.50 -3.29 -12.29
N GLU A 73 -1.40 -2.84 -11.67
CA GLU A 73 -0.34 -2.08 -12.36
C GLU A 73 0.35 -2.90 -13.46
N ALA A 74 0.46 -4.22 -13.28
CA ALA A 74 0.99 -5.14 -14.27
C ALA A 74 -0.02 -5.48 -15.39
N GLY A 75 -1.25 -4.97 -15.32
CA GLY A 75 -2.33 -5.25 -16.28
C GLY A 75 -2.87 -6.69 -16.20
N ILE A 76 -2.58 -7.41 -15.12
CA ILE A 76 -3.03 -8.79 -14.87
C ILE A 76 -4.46 -8.80 -14.33
N MET A 77 -4.83 -7.77 -13.56
CA MET A 77 -6.15 -7.59 -12.96
C MET A 77 -6.81 -6.31 -13.47
N ALA A 78 -8.12 -6.36 -13.73
CA ALA A 78 -8.88 -5.17 -14.10
C ALA A 78 -8.93 -4.18 -12.92
N PRO A 79 -8.92 -2.86 -13.19
CA PRO A 79 -9.01 -1.84 -12.13
C PRO A 79 -10.21 -2.03 -11.20
N ASP A 80 -11.36 -2.42 -11.74
CA ASP A 80 -12.60 -2.60 -10.98
C ASP A 80 -12.51 -3.79 -10.02
N ASP A 81 -11.92 -4.90 -10.47
CA ASP A 81 -11.72 -6.10 -9.63
C ASP A 81 -10.73 -5.82 -8.49
N ALA A 82 -9.66 -5.08 -8.78
CA ALA A 82 -8.68 -4.66 -7.78
C ALA A 82 -9.32 -3.73 -6.75
N ALA A 83 -10.11 -2.75 -7.22
CA ALA A 83 -10.85 -1.83 -6.36
C ALA A 83 -11.83 -2.55 -5.43
N GLU A 84 -12.55 -3.57 -5.93
CA GLU A 84 -13.49 -4.35 -5.12
C GLU A 84 -12.77 -5.11 -3.99
N VAL A 85 -11.64 -5.76 -4.29
CA VAL A 85 -10.87 -6.50 -3.27
C VAL A 85 -10.26 -5.55 -2.25
N ILE A 86 -9.79 -4.39 -2.68
CA ILE A 86 -9.24 -3.34 -1.81
C ILE A 86 -10.35 -2.78 -0.90
N ASP A 87 -11.51 -2.40 -1.45
CA ASP A 87 -12.65 -1.87 -0.70
C ASP A 87 -13.19 -2.90 0.31
N ASN A 88 -13.36 -4.16 -0.08
CA ASN A 88 -13.76 -5.23 0.84
C ASN A 88 -12.74 -5.44 1.98
N THR A 89 -11.45 -5.23 1.70
CA THR A 89 -10.40 -5.31 2.72
C THR A 89 -10.45 -4.08 3.65
N ARG A 90 -10.80 -2.89 3.13
CA ARG A 90 -11.00 -1.64 3.90
C ARG A 90 -12.25 -1.68 4.77
N ARG A 91 -13.39 -2.15 4.27
CA ARG A 91 -14.66 -2.28 5.03
C ARG A 91 -14.54 -3.19 6.25
N ARG A 92 -13.62 -4.17 6.18
CA ARG A 92 -13.28 -5.02 7.34
C ARG A 92 -12.40 -4.29 8.36
N GLN A 93 -11.71 -3.22 7.98
CA GLN A 93 -10.92 -2.37 8.89
C GLN A 93 -11.76 -1.25 9.52
N THR A 94 -12.72 -0.66 8.79
CA THR A 94 -13.50 0.50 9.27
C THR A 94 -14.63 0.18 10.24
N ARG A 95 -14.92 -1.09 10.53
CA ARG A 95 -15.95 -1.44 11.53
C ARG A 95 -15.59 -1.01 12.96
N ASP A 96 -14.37 -0.58 13.23
CA ASP A 96 -13.90 -0.33 14.59
C ASP A 96 -13.80 1.14 15.05
N ASP A 97 -13.88 2.21 14.22
CA ASP A 97 -14.10 3.56 14.80
C ASP A 97 -14.35 4.75 13.83
N GLU A 98 -15.18 5.68 14.32
CA GLU A 98 -15.31 7.12 14.06
C GLU A 98 -15.69 7.69 12.66
N MET A 99 -16.92 8.23 12.58
CA MET A 99 -17.32 9.33 11.69
C MET A 99 -16.95 10.68 12.34
N VAL A 100 -16.29 11.59 11.62
CA VAL A 100 -15.97 12.96 12.10
C VAL A 100 -16.44 14.00 11.07
N SER A 101 -17.08 15.06 11.58
CA SER A 101 -17.67 16.16 10.81
C SER A 101 -16.63 17.07 10.15
N VAL A 102 -16.95 17.53 8.93
CA VAL A 102 -16.14 18.39 8.06
C VAL A 102 -16.25 19.85 8.52
N GLU A 103 -15.15 20.42 9.01
CA GLU A 103 -14.94 21.87 9.07
C GLU A 103 -13.71 22.21 8.21
N ASP A 104 -13.83 23.27 7.39
CA ASP A 104 -12.85 23.84 6.43
C ASP A 104 -11.60 24.46 7.12
N ALA A 105 -11.04 23.77 8.09
CA ALA A 105 -9.82 24.20 8.77
C ALA A 105 -8.60 23.56 8.09
N THR A 106 -7.67 24.40 7.61
CA THR A 106 -6.32 23.94 7.22
C THR A 106 -5.69 23.21 8.39
N VAL A 107 -5.32 21.94 8.19
CA VAL A 107 -4.66 21.11 9.19
C VAL A 107 -3.17 21.03 8.90
N PHE A 108 -2.33 20.98 9.94
CA PHE A 108 -0.90 20.71 9.78
C PHE A 108 -0.64 19.22 9.90
N LEU A 109 -0.05 18.62 8.86
CA LEU A 109 0.30 17.21 8.80
C LEU A 109 1.81 17.03 8.95
N LYS A 110 2.22 15.92 9.56
CA LYS A 110 3.63 15.57 9.74
C LYS A 110 4.00 14.51 8.70
N VAL A 111 4.86 14.84 7.76
CA VAL A 111 5.26 13.94 6.68
C VAL A 111 6.73 13.54 6.79
N ARG A 112 7.02 12.27 6.53
CA ARG A 112 8.38 11.74 6.47
C ARG A 112 8.49 10.68 5.38
N VAL A 113 9.70 10.46 4.87
CA VAL A 113 9.98 9.28 4.04
C VAL A 113 10.38 8.10 4.92
N PRO A 114 10.24 6.86 4.44
CA PRO A 114 10.64 5.68 5.19
C PRO A 114 12.09 5.77 5.69
N GLY A 115 12.29 5.46 6.97
CA GLY A 115 13.62 5.45 7.58
C GLY A 115 14.12 6.81 8.08
N GLU A 116 13.49 7.92 7.74
CA GLU A 116 13.79 9.22 8.35
C GLU A 116 13.20 9.33 9.77
N ARG A 117 13.97 9.96 10.66
CA ARG A 117 13.56 10.25 12.04
C ARG A 117 12.87 11.61 12.20
N HIS A 118 13.10 12.53 11.26
CA HIS A 118 12.57 13.88 11.34
C HIS A 118 11.31 13.98 10.49
N TYR A 119 10.30 14.64 11.04
CA TYR A 119 9.09 14.98 10.32
C TYR A 119 9.22 16.38 9.73
N ARG A 120 8.66 16.55 8.55
CA ARG A 120 8.43 17.85 7.92
C ARG A 120 6.95 18.19 8.11
N GLU A 121 6.63 19.41 8.52
CA GLU A 121 5.23 19.84 8.59
C GLU A 121 4.78 20.47 7.28
N ILE A 122 3.58 20.08 6.83
CA ILE A 122 2.89 20.65 5.67
C ILE A 122 1.51 21.17 6.08
N PRO A 123 1.07 22.31 5.56
CA PRO A 123 -0.32 22.73 5.64
C PRO A 123 -1.17 21.88 4.67
N PHE A 124 -2.41 21.58 5.04
CA PHE A 124 -3.32 20.85 4.17
C PHE A 124 -4.77 21.29 4.38
N GLY A 125 -5.42 21.76 3.30
CA GLY A 125 -6.74 22.38 3.34
C GLY A 125 -7.93 21.43 3.31
N ARG A 126 -7.73 20.11 3.42
CA ARG A 126 -8.80 19.09 3.31
C ARG A 126 -9.58 19.13 1.98
N GLN A 127 -8.90 19.37 0.85
CA GLN A 127 -9.61 19.53 -0.43
C GLN A 127 -9.55 18.27 -1.30
N SER A 128 -8.35 17.69 -1.51
CA SER A 128 -8.22 16.46 -2.33
C SER A 128 -6.93 15.69 -2.09
N TYR A 129 -6.90 14.43 -2.54
CA TYR A 129 -5.69 13.61 -2.60
C TYR A 129 -4.64 14.19 -3.55
N LEU A 130 -5.06 14.85 -4.62
CA LEU A 130 -4.15 15.54 -5.52
C LEU A 130 -3.44 16.70 -4.81
N GLU A 131 -4.19 17.57 -4.13
CA GLU A 131 -3.64 18.68 -3.32
C GLU A 131 -2.70 18.15 -2.24
N LEU A 132 -3.06 17.06 -1.55
CA LEU A 132 -2.18 16.43 -0.57
C LEU A 132 -0.84 16.02 -1.19
N ARG A 133 -0.86 15.41 -2.39
CA ARG A 133 0.36 15.05 -3.12
C ARG A 133 1.16 16.26 -3.55
N GLU A 134 0.50 17.37 -3.91
CA GLU A 134 1.15 18.63 -4.28
C GLU A 134 1.87 19.26 -3.09
N GLU A 135 1.23 19.35 -1.93
CA GLU A 135 1.83 19.88 -0.71
C GLU A 135 3.02 19.05 -0.23
N ILE A 136 2.89 17.71 -0.28
CA ILE A 136 4.00 16.80 -0.01
C ILE A 136 5.13 17.05 -1.03
N ALA A 137 4.82 17.07 -2.32
CA ALA A 137 5.84 17.24 -3.35
C ALA A 137 6.57 18.58 -3.24
N HIS A 138 5.84 19.65 -2.94
CA HIS A 138 6.40 20.96 -2.68
C HIS A 138 7.38 20.92 -1.49
N LYS A 139 6.99 20.27 -0.38
CA LYS A 139 7.83 20.15 0.81
C LYS A 139 9.12 19.34 0.59
N PHE A 140 9.08 18.39 -0.34
CA PHE A 140 10.19 17.51 -0.67
C PHE A 140 10.91 17.92 -1.97
N GLU A 141 10.61 19.10 -2.50
CA GLU A 141 11.21 19.67 -3.73
C GLU A 141 11.17 18.70 -4.92
N CYS A 142 10.04 18.01 -5.09
CA CYS A 142 9.84 17.04 -6.16
C CYS A 142 8.55 17.31 -6.93
N LYS A 143 8.29 16.52 -7.97
CA LYS A 143 7.02 16.61 -8.73
C LYS A 143 5.95 15.76 -8.03
N PRO A 144 4.66 16.15 -8.05
CA PRO A 144 3.57 15.34 -7.47
C PRO A 144 3.52 13.89 -7.95
N VAL A 145 3.83 13.67 -9.23
CA VAL A 145 3.94 12.34 -9.85
C VAL A 145 5.03 11.46 -9.21
N HIS A 146 6.01 12.05 -8.54
CA HIS A 146 7.04 11.31 -7.81
C HIS A 146 6.58 10.89 -6.41
N VAL A 147 5.52 11.48 -5.84
CA VAL A 147 4.91 10.98 -4.60
C VAL A 147 4.06 9.78 -4.98
N VAL A 148 4.59 8.57 -4.78
CA VAL A 148 4.01 7.32 -5.30
C VAL A 148 2.93 6.79 -4.35
N GLN A 149 3.20 6.79 -3.04
CA GLN A 149 2.27 6.27 -2.04
C GLN A 149 2.33 7.14 -0.78
N VAL A 150 1.18 7.30 -0.12
CA VAL A 150 1.03 8.05 1.12
C VAL A 150 0.36 7.13 2.14
N PHE A 151 0.98 6.94 3.29
CA PHE A 151 0.46 6.10 4.37
C PHE A 151 0.26 6.93 5.63
N LYS A 152 -0.92 6.89 6.23
CA LYS A 152 -1.16 7.36 7.59
C LYS A 152 -0.68 6.32 8.60
N GLU A 153 0.07 6.75 9.60
CA GLU A 153 0.52 5.83 10.64
C GLU A 153 -0.63 5.32 11.53
N PRO A 154 -0.65 4.01 11.87
CA PRO A 154 0.24 2.95 11.38
C PRO A 154 -0.29 2.31 10.07
N ASP A 155 0.46 2.49 8.97
CA ASP A 155 0.37 1.76 7.68
C ASP A 155 -1.00 1.75 6.95
N ILE A 156 -1.82 2.78 7.13
CA ILE A 156 -3.10 2.98 6.44
C ILE A 156 -2.84 3.73 5.13
N LEU A 157 -3.06 3.08 3.99
CA LEU A 157 -2.92 3.74 2.68
C LEU A 157 -3.98 4.85 2.52
N ILE A 158 -3.53 6.02 2.08
CA ILE A 158 -4.37 7.13 1.62
C ILE A 158 -4.37 7.09 0.10
N ALA A 159 -5.52 6.83 -0.53
CA ALA A 159 -5.60 6.65 -1.98
C ALA A 159 -6.57 7.59 -2.69
N ASP A 160 -7.51 8.19 -1.95
CA ASP A 160 -8.62 8.96 -2.50
C ASP A 160 -9.01 10.14 -1.58
N ASP A 161 -9.93 10.97 -2.06
CA ASP A 161 -10.37 12.17 -1.35
C ASP A 161 -11.10 11.83 -0.03
N ASP A 162 -11.77 10.67 0.04
CA ASP A 162 -12.46 10.21 1.24
C ASP A 162 -11.47 9.87 2.36
N ASP A 163 -10.35 9.22 2.04
CA ASP A 163 -9.26 8.95 3.00
C ASP A 163 -8.65 10.26 3.53
N VAL A 164 -8.46 11.22 2.62
CA VAL A 164 -7.84 12.51 2.89
C VAL A 164 -8.72 13.40 3.77
N SER A 165 -10.04 13.36 3.57
CA SER A 165 -11.02 14.09 4.38
C SER A 165 -10.96 13.70 5.87
N ARG A 166 -10.50 12.49 6.17
CA ARG A 166 -10.39 11.92 7.53
C ARG A 166 -9.10 12.29 8.25
N LEU A 167 -8.21 13.07 7.63
CA LEU A 167 -6.96 13.49 8.23
C LEU A 167 -7.19 14.56 9.32
N LYS A 168 -6.69 14.25 10.52
CA LYS A 168 -6.75 15.12 11.70
C LYS A 168 -5.45 15.94 11.82
N PRO A 169 -5.46 17.13 12.45
CA PRO A 169 -4.23 17.86 12.76
C PRO A 169 -3.20 16.98 13.48
N GLY A 170 -1.92 17.10 13.11
CA GLY A 170 -0.84 16.32 13.68
C GLY A 170 -0.75 14.87 13.20
N THR A 171 -1.62 14.44 12.28
CA THR A 171 -1.52 13.11 11.67
C THR A 171 -0.15 12.93 11.02
N ILE A 172 0.46 11.78 11.26
CA ILE A 172 1.75 11.41 10.71
C ILE A 172 1.53 10.61 9.42
N LEU A 173 2.16 11.07 8.34
CA LEU A 173 2.19 10.40 7.05
C LEU A 173 3.61 9.92 6.73
N GLU A 174 3.72 8.66 6.34
CA GLU A 174 4.90 8.11 5.69
C GLU A 174 4.70 8.12 4.17
N VAL A 175 5.62 8.73 3.42
CA VAL A 175 5.46 8.97 1.97
C VAL A 175 6.57 8.29 1.18
N ASN A 176 6.19 7.52 0.17
CA ASN A 176 7.13 6.92 -0.78
C ASN A 176 7.33 7.87 -1.95
N ILE A 177 8.53 8.39 -2.10
CA ILE A 177 8.88 9.34 -3.16
C ILE A 177 9.90 8.70 -4.12
N LYS A 178 9.55 8.61 -5.40
CA LYS A 178 10.40 8.06 -6.47
C LYS A 178 11.67 8.88 -6.62
N ASN A 179 12.82 8.21 -6.65
CA ASN A 179 14.15 8.83 -6.77
C ASN A 179 14.48 9.85 -5.68
N TYR A 180 13.85 9.75 -4.50
CA TYR A 180 14.21 10.61 -3.37
C TYR A 180 15.60 10.25 -2.86
N LYS A 181 16.60 11.02 -3.29
CA LYS A 181 17.91 11.04 -2.66
C LYS A 181 17.80 11.95 -1.45
N GLY A 182 17.36 11.38 -0.33
CA GLY A 182 17.42 12.08 0.96
C GLY A 182 18.84 12.61 1.20
N VAL A 183 18.97 13.65 2.02
CA VAL A 183 20.25 14.30 2.33
C VAL A 183 21.28 13.24 2.74
N GLU A 184 22.20 12.91 1.83
CA GLU A 184 23.42 12.18 2.17
C GLU A 184 24.15 13.05 3.21
N LYS A 185 24.26 12.53 4.44
CA LYS A 185 25.17 13.09 5.43
C LYS A 185 26.56 12.53 5.22
#